data_AF-A0A1H4JEV9-F1
#
_entry.id   AF-A0A1H4JEV9-F1
#
_cell.length_a   1.000
_cell.length_b   1.000
_cell.length_c   1.000
_cell.angle_alpha   90.00
_cell.angle_beta   90.00
_cell.angle_gamma   90.00
#
_symmetry.space_group_name_H-M   'P 1'
#
loop_
_entity.id
_entity.type
_entity.pdbx_description
1 polymer ?
#
loop_
_entity_poly.entity_id
_entity_poly.type
_entity_poly.pdbx_seq_one_letter_code
_entity_poly.pdbx_strand_id
1 'polypeptide(L)'
;MTEILKKYLVAQWWVPILFFGISIILFVSGAILPNTDFGFYSLVFFGIVLLISSIWQLFKGKIVIGFFQLSILTVPFLFLGFMACLFAGMMNKPDGELALDRIEPLIKVKTDLTIPTDFEVLENLIEHTEGAFDSDYSIGLTIEYKESDEKNIVEQILKSAELESDKGSWKKYDSGYNFEHKYNEINRAEPFYFKVDTLNNKMELNLSHL
;
A
#
# COMPACT_ATOMS: atom_id res chain seq x y z
N MET A 1 28.08 41.96 15.92
CA MET A 1 27.47 40.65 15.62
C MET A 1 26.74 40.06 16.83
N THR A 2 27.40 40.00 18.00
CA THR A 2 26.84 39.52 19.28
C THR A 2 25.61 40.30 19.78
N GLU A 3 25.61 41.63 19.68
CA GLU A 3 24.47 42.46 20.11
C GLU A 3 23.20 42.22 19.27
N ILE A 4 23.35 42.03 17.96
CA ILE A 4 22.24 41.77 17.03
C ILE A 4 21.63 40.39 17.33
N LEU A 5 22.47 39.36 17.47
CA LEU A 5 22.05 38.01 17.82
C LEU A 5 21.30 37.99 19.18
N LYS A 6 21.83 38.68 20.18
CA LYS A 6 21.19 38.78 21.50
C LYS A 6 19.83 39.49 21.41
N LYS A 7 19.72 40.55 20.61
CA LYS A 7 18.47 41.28 20.42
C LYS A 7 17.39 40.40 19.77
N TYR A 8 17.70 39.71 18.68
CA TYR A 8 16.69 38.97 17.91
C TYR A 8 16.47 37.53 18.37
N LEU A 9 17.45 36.88 19.00
CA LEU A 9 17.28 35.51 19.50
C LEU A 9 16.83 35.43 20.96
N VAL A 10 17.07 36.47 21.78
CA VAL A 10 16.86 36.43 23.23
C VAL A 10 15.89 37.49 23.74
N ALA A 11 16.01 38.73 23.25
CA ALA A 11 15.09 39.81 23.63
C ALA A 11 13.77 39.70 22.84
N GLN A 12 13.86 39.55 21.52
CA GLN A 12 12.73 39.37 20.61
C GLN A 12 12.56 37.90 20.23
N TRP A 13 12.35 37.07 21.24
CA TRP A 13 12.20 35.62 21.12
C TRP A 13 11.10 35.12 20.17
N TRP A 14 10.16 35.99 19.82
CA TRP A 14 9.10 35.71 18.85
C TRP A 14 9.59 35.75 17.40
N VAL A 15 10.73 36.40 17.11
CA VAL A 15 11.25 36.56 15.73
C VAL A 15 11.63 35.21 15.11
N PRO A 16 12.36 34.31 15.79
CA PRO A 16 12.62 32.96 15.28
C PRO A 16 11.35 32.15 15.02
N ILE A 17 10.35 32.29 15.89
CA ILE A 17 9.05 31.62 15.74
C ILE A 17 8.35 32.11 14.46
N LEU A 18 8.32 33.43 14.25
CA LEU A 18 7.66 34.03 13.10
C LEU A 18 8.30 33.57 11.78
N PHE A 19 9.64 33.59 11.70
CA PHE A 19 10.31 33.13 10.48
C PHE A 19 10.13 31.63 10.23
N PHE A 20 10.09 30.83 11.29
CA PHE A 20 9.77 29.41 11.18
C PHE A 20 8.32 29.16 10.72
N GLY A 21 7.36 29.94 11.20
CA GLY A 21 5.98 29.88 10.71
C GLY A 21 5.85 30.22 9.23
N ILE A 22 6.55 31.26 8.77
CA ILE A 22 6.59 31.64 7.35
C ILE A 22 7.22 30.53 6.50
N SER A 23 8.29 29.89 6.99
CA SER A 23 8.95 28.82 6.24
C SER A 23 8.08 27.56 6.12
N ILE A 24 7.23 27.25 7.10
CA ILE A 24 6.20 26.20 6.97
C ILE A 24 5.22 26.52 5.84
N ILE A 25 4.72 27.76 5.76
CA ILE A 25 3.78 28.18 4.70
C ILE A 25 4.44 28.06 3.32
N LEU A 26 5.70 28.48 3.20
CA LEU A 26 6.47 28.36 1.96
C LEU A 26 6.74 26.89 1.58
N PHE A 27 7.03 26.04 2.56
CA PHE A 27 7.20 24.61 2.35
C PHE A 27 5.92 23.95 1.81
N VAL A 28 4.77 24.23 2.44
CA VAL A 28 3.46 23.71 1.99
C VAL A 28 3.11 24.24 0.61
N SER A 29 3.34 25.53 0.35
CA SER A 29 3.09 26.15 -0.97
C SER A 29 3.97 25.53 -2.06
N GLY A 30 5.23 25.23 -1.74
CA GLY A 30 6.16 24.56 -2.66
C GLY A 30 5.76 23.12 -2.99
N ALA A 31 5.07 22.43 -2.08
CA ALA A 31 4.50 21.11 -2.36
C ALA A 31 3.31 21.17 -3.34
N ILE A 32 2.59 22.30 -3.41
CA ILE A 32 1.43 22.50 -4.31
C ILE A 32 1.89 23.02 -5.68
N LEU A 33 2.88 23.91 -5.72
CA LEU A 33 3.43 24.52 -6.93
C LEU A 33 4.94 24.30 -6.99
N PRO A 34 5.41 23.11 -7.43
CA PRO A 34 6.81 22.74 -7.39
C PRO A 34 7.59 23.46 -8.49
N ASN A 35 8.05 24.67 -8.19
CA ASN A 35 8.98 25.42 -9.05
C ASN A 35 10.43 25.37 -8.51
N THR A 36 10.64 25.24 -7.19
CA THR A 36 11.97 25.22 -6.55
C THR A 36 11.94 24.55 -5.17
N ASP A 37 13.10 24.08 -4.69
CA ASP A 37 13.29 23.53 -3.33
C ASP A 37 13.41 24.61 -2.23
N PHE A 38 13.16 25.88 -2.56
CA PHE A 38 13.37 27.02 -1.66
C PHE A 38 12.63 26.88 -0.32
N GLY A 39 11.38 26.37 -0.36
CA GLY A 39 10.57 26.17 0.84
C GLY A 39 11.21 25.18 1.82
N PHE A 40 11.79 24.08 1.31
CA PHE A 40 12.49 23.09 2.14
C PHE A 40 13.75 23.68 2.78
N TYR A 41 14.60 24.34 2.00
CA TYR A 41 15.83 24.96 2.56
C TYR A 41 15.52 26.05 3.59
N SER A 42 14.48 26.86 3.34
CA SER A 42 14.00 27.87 4.28
C SER A 42 13.51 27.23 5.59
N LEU A 43 12.76 26.12 5.51
CA LEU A 43 12.27 25.37 6.67
C LEU A 43 13.43 24.86 7.54
N VAL A 44 14.42 24.21 6.91
CA VAL A 44 15.61 23.68 7.62
C VAL A 44 16.41 24.82 8.27
N PHE A 45 16.68 25.90 7.53
CA PHE A 45 17.46 27.02 8.03
C PHE A 45 16.80 27.68 9.25
N PHE A 46 15.52 28.03 9.15
CA PHE A 46 14.81 28.66 10.27
C PHE A 46 14.52 27.69 11.43
N GLY A 47 14.42 26.38 11.15
CA GLY A 47 14.40 25.34 12.19
C GLY A 47 15.67 25.35 13.03
N ILE A 48 16.85 25.43 12.41
CA ILE A 48 18.14 25.54 13.12
C ILE A 48 18.21 26.85 13.93
N VAL A 49 17.76 27.96 13.37
CA VAL A 49 17.71 29.25 14.09
C VAL A 49 16.80 29.19 15.31
N LEU A 50 15.63 28.56 15.20
CA LEU A 50 14.70 28.36 16.32
C LEU A 50 15.28 27.45 17.39
N LEU A 51 15.99 26.38 17.00
CA LEU A 51 16.70 25.49 17.91
C LEU A 51 17.79 26.22 18.71
N ILE A 52 18.64 26.99 18.02
CA ILE A 52 19.69 27.80 18.66
C ILE A 52 19.06 28.83 19.62
N SER A 53 17.98 29.51 19.20
CA SER A 53 17.25 30.45 20.04
C SER A 53 16.76 29.78 21.32
N SER A 54 16.14 28.60 21.19
CA SER A 54 15.62 27.86 22.34
C SER A 54 16.71 27.45 23.33
N ILE A 55 17.79 26.84 22.85
CA ILE A 55 18.94 26.47 23.69
C ILE A 55 19.47 27.69 24.44
N TRP A 56 19.60 28.82 23.75
CA TRP A 56 20.08 30.06 24.37
C TRP A 56 19.15 30.61 25.45
N GLN A 57 17.83 30.44 25.28
CA GLN A 57 16.85 30.87 26.28
C GLN A 57 16.94 30.06 27.57
N LEU A 58 17.18 28.76 27.45
CA LEU A 58 17.38 27.87 28.59
C LEU A 58 18.58 28.35 29.43
N PHE A 59 19.71 28.67 28.78
CA PHE A 59 20.89 29.22 29.46
C PHE A 59 20.67 30.61 30.09
N LYS A 60 19.70 31.39 29.59
CA LYS A 60 19.35 32.70 30.15
C LYS A 60 18.31 32.65 31.26
N GLY A 61 17.92 31.46 31.71
CA GLY A 61 16.92 31.27 32.77
C GLY A 61 15.49 31.47 32.31
N LYS A 62 15.24 31.72 31.02
CA LYS A 62 13.91 31.81 30.42
C LYS A 62 13.39 30.43 30.01
N ILE A 63 13.34 29.53 30.98
CA ILE A 63 13.09 28.09 30.77
C ILE A 63 11.77 27.85 30.03
N VAL A 64 10.69 28.52 30.45
CA VAL A 64 9.35 28.39 29.84
C VAL A 64 9.35 28.75 28.35
N ILE A 65 10.03 29.84 27.97
CA ILE A 65 10.09 30.29 26.58
C ILE A 65 10.93 29.35 25.73
N GLY A 66 12.04 28.83 26.28
CA GLY A 66 12.84 27.80 25.62
C GLY A 66 12.03 26.55 25.29
N PHE A 67 11.30 26.02 26.28
CA PHE A 67 10.40 24.88 26.07
C PHE A 67 9.28 25.18 25.05
N PHE A 68 8.70 26.37 25.11
CA PHE A 68 7.69 26.79 24.15
C PHE A 68 8.23 26.79 22.71
N GLN A 69 9.42 27.34 22.49
CA GLN A 69 10.07 27.33 21.17
C GLN A 69 10.40 25.90 20.70
N LEU A 70 10.86 25.01 21.59
CA LEU A 70 11.08 23.60 21.26
C LEU A 70 9.78 22.90 20.87
N SER A 71 8.69 23.14 21.60
CA SER A 71 7.40 22.53 21.28
C SER A 71 6.92 22.92 19.87
N ILE A 72 7.07 24.19 19.50
CA ILE A 72 6.76 24.68 18.14
C ILE A 72 7.64 24.00 17.09
N LEU A 73 8.92 23.77 17.39
CA LEU A 73 9.83 23.08 16.48
C LEU A 73 9.42 21.61 16.31
N THR A 74 9.12 20.89 17.39
CA THR A 74 8.90 19.44 17.38
C THR A 74 7.54 19.01 16.83
N VAL A 75 6.48 19.79 17.06
CA VAL A 75 5.10 19.43 16.66
C VAL A 75 4.97 19.13 15.16
N PRO A 76 5.48 19.96 14.23
CA PRO A 76 5.42 19.66 12.79
C PRO A 76 6.14 18.38 12.39
N PHE A 77 7.30 18.07 13.00
CA PHE A 77 8.04 16.84 12.72
C PHE A 77 7.29 15.59 13.18
N LEU A 78 6.68 15.64 14.39
CA LEU A 78 5.86 14.54 14.89
C LEU A 78 4.62 14.34 14.02
N PHE A 79 3.96 15.44 13.62
CA PHE A 79 2.80 15.37 12.74
C PHE A 79 3.14 14.76 11.38
N LEU A 80 4.20 15.24 10.72
CA LEU A 80 4.63 14.70 9.43
C LEU A 80 5.08 13.23 9.53
N GLY A 81 5.82 12.88 10.59
CA GLY A 81 6.23 11.50 10.83
C GLY A 81 5.05 10.56 11.10
N PHE A 82 4.06 11.03 11.86
CA PHE A 82 2.82 10.28 12.10
C PHE A 82 2.02 10.07 10.81
N MET A 83 1.87 11.12 10.00
CA MET A 83 1.18 11.01 8.70
C MET A 83 1.92 10.01 7.79
N ALA A 84 3.25 10.06 7.71
CA ALA A 84 4.03 9.10 6.95
C ALA A 84 3.81 7.65 7.43
N CYS A 85 3.69 7.44 8.74
CA CYS A 85 3.38 6.12 9.31
C CYS A 85 1.97 5.64 8.91
N LEU A 86 0.96 6.51 8.97
CA LEU A 86 -0.40 6.18 8.52
C LEU A 86 -0.44 5.85 7.03
N PHE A 87 0.23 6.65 6.19
CA PHE A 87 0.32 6.39 4.75
C PHE A 87 1.03 5.07 4.45
N ALA A 88 2.13 4.77 5.13
CA ALA A 88 2.81 3.49 5.00
C ALA A 88 1.89 2.32 5.40
N GLY A 89 1.10 2.47 6.47
CA GLY A 89 0.13 1.47 6.89
C GLY A 89 -0.99 1.23 5.86
N MET A 90 -1.44 2.28 5.17
CA MET A 90 -2.43 2.17 4.08
C MET A 90 -1.85 1.63 2.78
N MET A 91 -0.56 1.83 2.52
CA MET A 91 0.12 1.34 1.31
C MET A 91 0.70 -0.07 1.46
N ASN A 92 0.63 -0.69 2.64
CA ASN A 92 0.98 -2.08 2.78
C ASN A 92 0.06 -2.92 1.89
N LYS A 93 0.67 -3.58 0.90
CA LYS A 93 -0.01 -4.51 0.00
C LYS A 93 -0.84 -5.51 0.82
N PRO A 94 -2.01 -5.94 0.32
CA PRO A 94 -2.79 -6.98 0.97
C PRO A 94 -1.88 -8.18 1.23
N ASP A 95 -1.87 -8.62 2.48
CA ASP A 95 -1.00 -9.68 2.96
C ASP A 95 -1.24 -10.95 2.16
N GLY A 96 -0.19 -11.50 1.56
CA GLY A 96 -0.29 -12.59 0.59
C GLY A 96 -0.91 -13.85 1.19
N GLU A 97 -0.68 -14.06 2.48
CA GLU A 97 -1.21 -15.17 3.28
C GLU A 97 -2.73 -15.02 3.50
N LEU A 98 -3.20 -13.81 3.80
CA LEU A 98 -4.62 -13.50 4.00
C LEU A 98 -5.46 -13.56 2.72
N ALA A 99 -4.86 -13.27 1.56
CA ALA A 99 -5.52 -13.43 0.28
C ALA A 99 -5.67 -14.91 -0.08
N LEU A 100 -4.66 -15.74 0.19
CA LEU A 100 -4.69 -17.18 -0.06
C LEU A 100 -5.76 -17.90 0.77
N ASP A 101 -5.83 -17.62 2.08
CA ASP A 101 -6.84 -18.17 2.98
C ASP A 101 -8.28 -17.90 2.49
N ARG A 102 -8.48 -16.81 1.75
CA ARG A 102 -9.76 -16.46 1.15
C ARG A 102 -9.98 -17.10 -0.23
N ILE A 103 -8.92 -17.26 -1.02
CA ILE A 103 -8.99 -17.70 -2.42
C ILE A 103 -9.06 -19.23 -2.56
N GLU A 104 -8.34 -20.00 -1.74
CA GLU A 104 -8.38 -21.47 -1.81
C GLU A 104 -9.81 -22.03 -1.65
N PRO A 105 -10.63 -21.56 -0.68
CA PRO A 105 -12.04 -21.93 -0.60
C PRO A 105 -12.84 -21.52 -1.84
N LEU A 106 -12.56 -20.36 -2.42
CA LEU A 106 -13.25 -19.86 -3.63
C LEU A 106 -13.00 -20.78 -4.84
N ILE A 107 -11.75 -21.18 -5.07
CA ILE A 107 -11.40 -22.10 -6.16
C ILE A 107 -12.09 -23.44 -5.95
N LYS A 108 -12.02 -24.01 -4.75
CA LYS A 108 -12.69 -25.27 -4.43
C LYS A 108 -14.22 -25.21 -4.62
N VAL A 109 -14.83 -24.10 -4.20
CA VAL A 109 -16.28 -23.88 -4.36
C VAL A 109 -16.65 -23.74 -5.83
N LYS A 110 -15.83 -23.11 -6.68
CA LYS A 110 -16.17 -22.82 -8.08
C LYS A 110 -15.68 -23.85 -9.11
N THR A 111 -14.65 -24.66 -8.85
CA THR A 111 -14.04 -25.56 -9.85
C THR A 111 -13.90 -27.03 -9.44
N ASP A 112 -14.18 -27.37 -8.17
CA ASP A 112 -13.89 -28.68 -7.55
C ASP A 112 -12.38 -29.03 -7.44
N LEU A 113 -11.48 -28.14 -7.85
CA LEU A 113 -10.04 -28.37 -7.75
C LEU A 113 -9.54 -28.07 -6.33
N THR A 114 -8.69 -28.94 -5.80
CA THR A 114 -7.92 -28.65 -4.58
C THR A 114 -6.52 -28.19 -4.96
N ILE A 115 -6.13 -27.00 -4.52
CA ILE A 115 -4.80 -26.43 -4.77
C ILE A 115 -3.77 -27.23 -3.95
N PRO A 116 -2.57 -27.53 -4.48
CA PRO A 116 -1.50 -28.11 -3.69
C PRO A 116 -1.15 -27.23 -2.48
N THR A 117 -0.60 -27.82 -1.42
CA THR A 117 -0.22 -27.07 -0.20
C THR A 117 1.13 -26.37 -0.31
N ASP A 118 1.94 -26.72 -1.32
CA ASP A 118 3.33 -26.30 -1.47
C ASP A 118 3.54 -25.67 -2.85
N PHE A 119 3.34 -24.35 -2.92
CA PHE A 119 3.41 -23.54 -4.13
C PHE A 119 4.02 -22.16 -3.82
N GLU A 120 4.51 -21.48 -4.85
CA GLU A 120 5.03 -20.12 -4.77
C GLU A 120 4.00 -19.13 -5.32
N VAL A 121 3.74 -18.03 -4.61
CA VAL A 121 2.87 -16.96 -5.11
C VAL A 121 3.69 -16.02 -5.98
N LEU A 122 3.40 -16.01 -7.28
CA LEU A 122 4.07 -15.12 -8.24
C LEU A 122 3.37 -13.75 -8.32
N GLU A 123 2.05 -13.76 -8.25
CA GLU A 123 1.23 -12.55 -8.36
C GLU A 123 0.02 -12.67 -7.46
N ASN A 124 -0.28 -11.61 -6.72
CA ASN A 124 -1.47 -11.48 -5.91
C ASN A 124 -1.91 -10.02 -5.93
N LEU A 125 -2.87 -9.75 -6.79
CA LEU A 125 -3.44 -8.43 -7.03
C LEU A 125 -4.87 -8.42 -6.54
N ILE A 126 -5.16 -7.50 -5.64
CA ILE A 126 -6.53 -7.09 -5.33
C ILE A 126 -6.60 -5.62 -5.73
N GLU A 127 -7.27 -5.33 -6.84
CA GLU A 127 -7.47 -3.96 -7.29
C GLU A 127 -8.91 -3.54 -6.98
N HIS A 128 -9.07 -2.42 -6.31
CA HIS A 128 -10.37 -1.78 -6.14
C HIS A 128 -10.52 -0.70 -7.21
N THR A 129 -11.53 -0.82 -8.07
CA THR A 129 -11.79 0.17 -9.12
C THR A 129 -12.70 1.28 -8.58
N GLU A 130 -12.06 2.41 -8.29
CA GLU A 130 -12.57 3.76 -7.98
C GLU A 130 -13.41 4.02 -6.71
N GLY A 131 -12.87 4.91 -5.87
CA GLY A 131 -13.56 6.16 -5.52
C GLY A 131 -14.87 6.08 -4.72
N ALA A 132 -14.73 5.87 -3.41
CA ALA A 132 -15.67 6.29 -2.36
C ALA A 132 -16.89 5.41 -2.02
N PHE A 133 -17.19 4.30 -2.71
CA PHE A 133 -18.12 3.28 -2.18
C PHE A 133 -17.73 1.88 -2.71
N ASP A 134 -17.45 0.95 -1.79
CA ASP A 134 -16.98 -0.43 -2.01
C ASP A 134 -17.95 -1.31 -2.82
N SER A 135 -17.90 -1.31 -4.15
CA SER A 135 -18.56 -2.38 -4.93
C SER A 135 -17.64 -3.13 -5.87
N ASP A 136 -16.73 -2.44 -6.56
CA ASP A 136 -16.04 -3.07 -7.69
C ASP A 136 -14.62 -3.47 -7.30
N TYR A 137 -14.29 -4.74 -7.50
CA TYR A 137 -12.97 -5.28 -7.16
C TYR A 137 -12.52 -6.34 -8.17
N SER A 138 -11.24 -6.38 -8.48
CA SER A 138 -10.63 -7.48 -9.21
C SER A 138 -9.64 -8.22 -8.32
N ILE A 139 -9.63 -9.54 -8.42
CA ILE A 139 -8.70 -10.44 -7.76
C ILE A 139 -7.96 -11.20 -8.86
N GLY A 140 -6.67 -10.94 -9.00
CA GLY A 140 -5.73 -11.70 -9.81
C GLY A 140 -4.79 -12.49 -8.92
N LEU A 141 -4.75 -13.81 -9.05
CA LEU A 141 -3.79 -14.67 -8.33
C LEU A 141 -3.09 -15.57 -9.33
N THR A 142 -1.75 -15.50 -9.35
CA THR A 142 -0.90 -16.43 -10.09
C THR A 142 0.00 -17.16 -9.12
N ILE A 143 -0.13 -18.49 -9.09
CA ILE A 143 0.73 -19.38 -8.29
C ILE A 143 1.53 -20.30 -9.19
N GLU A 144 2.73 -20.67 -8.74
CA GLU A 144 3.58 -21.70 -9.34
C GLU A 144 3.58 -22.92 -8.43
N TYR A 145 3.09 -24.06 -8.95
CA TYR A 145 3.06 -25.32 -8.22
C TYR A 145 4.30 -26.16 -8.54
N LYS A 146 4.61 -27.14 -7.69
CA LYS A 146 5.72 -28.07 -7.93
C LYS A 146 5.37 -29.05 -9.03
N GLU A 147 6.34 -29.36 -9.89
CA GLU A 147 6.20 -30.36 -10.97
C GLU A 147 5.68 -31.72 -10.43
N SER A 148 6.04 -32.08 -9.20
CA SER A 148 5.54 -33.29 -8.54
C SER A 148 4.02 -33.35 -8.36
N ASP A 149 3.36 -32.18 -8.27
CA ASP A 149 1.92 -32.06 -8.06
C ASP A 149 1.12 -32.05 -9.37
N GLU A 150 1.78 -31.81 -10.51
CA GLU A 150 1.14 -31.68 -11.83
C GLU A 150 0.25 -32.89 -12.15
N LYS A 151 0.78 -34.09 -11.93
CA LYS A 151 0.05 -35.33 -12.21
C LYS A 151 -1.27 -35.40 -11.44
N ASN A 152 -1.26 -35.05 -10.16
CA ASN A 152 -2.44 -35.06 -9.30
C ASN A 152 -3.45 -33.99 -9.74
N ILE A 153 -2.97 -32.80 -10.10
CA ILE A 153 -3.81 -31.71 -10.63
C ILE A 153 -4.52 -32.15 -11.92
N VAL A 154 -3.78 -32.72 -12.86
CA VAL A 154 -4.33 -33.19 -14.14
C VAL A 154 -5.34 -34.32 -13.92
N GLU A 155 -5.06 -35.27 -13.04
CA GLU A 155 -6.00 -36.35 -12.69
C GLU A 155 -7.32 -35.80 -12.10
N GLN A 156 -7.25 -34.78 -11.23
CA GLN A 156 -8.45 -34.12 -10.70
C GLN A 156 -9.27 -33.42 -11.80
N ILE A 157 -8.60 -32.71 -12.72
CA ILE A 157 -9.25 -32.03 -13.84
C ILE A 157 -9.96 -33.03 -14.75
N LEU A 158 -9.27 -34.11 -15.14
CA LEU A 158 -9.85 -35.13 -16.01
C LEU A 158 -11.05 -35.81 -15.36
N LYS A 159 -10.96 -36.14 -14.07
CA LYS A 159 -12.09 -36.71 -13.32
C LYS A 159 -13.27 -35.74 -13.20
N SER A 160 -13.00 -34.46 -12.97
CA SER A 160 -14.03 -33.41 -12.93
C SER A 160 -14.71 -33.24 -14.30
N ALA A 161 -13.96 -33.34 -15.39
CA ALA A 161 -14.47 -33.29 -16.75
C ALA A 161 -15.33 -34.52 -17.11
N GLU A 162 -14.93 -35.72 -16.69
CA GLU A 162 -15.70 -36.95 -16.91
C GLU A 162 -17.03 -36.98 -16.14
N LEU A 163 -17.08 -36.37 -14.96
CA LEU A 163 -18.27 -36.36 -14.10
C LEU A 163 -19.27 -35.25 -14.45
N GLU A 164 -19.01 -34.44 -15.48
CA GLU A 164 -19.80 -33.27 -15.87
C GLU A 164 -20.18 -32.39 -14.66
N SER A 165 -19.17 -31.79 -14.02
CA SER A 165 -19.38 -30.89 -12.87
C SER A 165 -20.51 -29.88 -13.14
N ASP A 166 -21.39 -29.70 -12.14
CA ASP A 166 -22.52 -28.78 -12.21
C ASP A 166 -22.07 -27.31 -12.17
N LYS A 167 -20.80 -27.05 -11.83
CA LYS A 167 -20.19 -25.73 -11.70
C LYS A 167 -19.64 -25.17 -13.01
N GLY A 168 -19.23 -26.03 -13.94
CA GLY A 168 -18.58 -25.61 -15.19
C GLY A 168 -17.90 -26.75 -15.93
N SER A 169 -17.19 -26.40 -16.99
CA SER A 169 -16.50 -27.37 -17.84
C SER A 169 -15.03 -27.02 -18.03
N TRP A 170 -14.19 -28.03 -18.00
CA TRP A 170 -12.77 -27.91 -18.34
C TRP A 170 -12.57 -28.04 -19.84
N LYS A 171 -11.83 -27.09 -20.42
CA LYS A 171 -11.40 -27.12 -21.82
C LYS A 171 -9.89 -27.24 -21.90
N LYS A 172 -9.43 -28.28 -22.58
CA LYS A 172 -8.01 -28.48 -22.87
C LYS A 172 -7.55 -27.50 -23.96
N TYR A 173 -6.34 -26.97 -23.80
CA TYR A 173 -5.60 -26.22 -24.81
C TYR A 173 -4.14 -26.67 -24.83
N ASP A 174 -3.32 -26.11 -25.72
CA ASP A 174 -1.98 -26.61 -26.02
C ASP A 174 -1.02 -26.66 -24.81
N SER A 175 -1.14 -25.72 -23.86
CA SER A 175 -0.30 -25.69 -22.66
C SER A 175 -1.04 -25.98 -21.36
N GLY A 176 -2.26 -26.52 -21.40
CA GLY A 176 -2.97 -26.91 -20.18
C GLY A 176 -4.50 -26.93 -20.27
N TYR A 177 -5.17 -26.41 -19.24
CA TYR A 177 -6.62 -26.49 -19.05
C TYR A 177 -7.23 -25.16 -18.58
N ASN A 178 -8.33 -24.75 -19.22
CA ASN A 178 -9.13 -23.61 -18.81
C ASN A 178 -10.44 -24.10 -18.21
N PHE A 179 -10.85 -23.53 -17.08
CA PHE A 179 -12.15 -23.76 -16.51
C PHE A 179 -13.13 -22.68 -16.96
N GLU A 180 -14.19 -23.10 -17.63
CA GLU A 180 -15.32 -22.24 -17.97
C GLU A 180 -16.46 -22.47 -16.98
N HIS A 181 -16.66 -21.50 -16.09
CA HIS A 181 -17.72 -21.58 -15.09
C HIS A 181 -19.09 -21.36 -15.75
N LYS A 182 -20.04 -22.27 -15.48
CA LYS A 182 -21.35 -22.36 -16.14
C LYS A 182 -22.19 -21.08 -16.02
N TYR A 183 -22.04 -20.39 -14.89
CA TYR A 183 -22.81 -19.18 -14.60
C TYR A 183 -22.12 -17.89 -15.03
N ASN A 184 -20.98 -17.92 -15.75
CA ASN A 184 -20.31 -16.68 -16.17
C ASN A 184 -21.20 -15.77 -17.03
N GLU A 185 -22.11 -16.32 -17.83
CA GLU A 185 -23.06 -15.51 -18.62
C GLU A 185 -24.19 -14.88 -17.77
N ILE A 186 -24.57 -15.52 -16.67
CA ILE A 186 -25.65 -15.10 -15.74
C ILE A 186 -25.09 -14.16 -14.66
N ASN A 187 -23.90 -14.47 -14.14
CA ASN A 187 -23.12 -13.66 -13.21
C ASN A 187 -22.17 -12.73 -13.97
N ARG A 188 -22.70 -11.89 -14.88
CA ARG A 188 -21.88 -10.84 -15.53
C ARG A 188 -21.23 -9.88 -14.52
N ALA A 189 -21.83 -9.76 -13.34
CA ALA A 189 -21.29 -8.99 -12.24
C ALA A 189 -20.07 -9.66 -11.58
N GLU A 190 -19.91 -10.98 -11.67
CA GLU A 190 -18.77 -11.71 -11.06
C GLU A 190 -18.20 -12.80 -11.98
N PRO A 191 -17.60 -12.47 -13.14
CA PRO A 191 -16.94 -13.45 -13.98
C PRO A 191 -15.77 -14.14 -13.23
N PHE A 192 -15.74 -15.46 -13.30
CA PHE A 192 -14.67 -16.29 -12.75
C PHE A 192 -13.91 -16.99 -13.88
N TYR A 193 -12.61 -16.76 -13.94
CA TYR A 193 -11.70 -17.42 -14.87
C TYR A 193 -10.60 -18.11 -14.10
N PHE A 194 -10.40 -19.39 -14.39
CA PHE A 194 -9.35 -20.18 -13.78
C PHE A 194 -8.64 -21.01 -14.84
N LYS A 195 -7.31 -20.97 -14.83
CA LYS A 195 -6.45 -21.60 -15.82
C LYS A 195 -5.33 -22.36 -15.12
N VAL A 196 -5.00 -23.51 -15.67
CA VAL A 196 -3.90 -24.37 -15.23
C VAL A 196 -2.96 -24.56 -16.42
N ASP A 197 -1.77 -23.98 -16.35
CA ASP A 197 -0.69 -24.15 -17.31
C ASP A 197 0.26 -25.24 -16.82
N THR A 198 0.37 -26.32 -17.60
CA THR A 198 1.21 -27.49 -17.31
C THR A 198 2.59 -27.42 -17.95
N LEU A 199 2.87 -26.43 -18.80
CA LEU A 199 4.23 -26.22 -19.34
C LEU A 199 5.08 -25.37 -18.41
N ASN A 200 4.44 -24.42 -17.73
CA ASN A 200 5.11 -23.48 -16.83
C ASN A 200 4.83 -23.77 -15.35
N ASN A 201 4.07 -24.82 -15.05
CA ASN A 201 3.63 -25.20 -13.71
C ASN A 201 2.87 -24.07 -12.98
N LYS A 202 1.97 -23.37 -13.67
CA LYS A 202 1.25 -22.20 -13.14
C LYS A 202 -0.24 -22.44 -13.04
N MET A 203 -0.86 -21.85 -12.02
CA MET A 203 -2.30 -21.64 -11.97
C MET A 203 -2.59 -20.15 -11.91
N GLU A 204 -3.54 -19.72 -12.73
CA GLU A 204 -3.95 -18.32 -12.86
C GLU A 204 -5.45 -18.23 -12.54
N LEU A 205 -5.78 -17.43 -11.54
CA LEU A 205 -7.13 -17.05 -11.18
C LEU A 205 -7.35 -15.58 -11.51
N ASN A 206 -8.43 -15.29 -12.22
CA ASN A 206 -8.94 -13.95 -12.39
C ASN A 206 -10.43 -13.93 -12.04
N LEU A 207 -10.77 -13.16 -11.01
CA LEU A 207 -12.13 -12.88 -10.60
C LEU A 207 -12.32 -11.37 -10.64
N SER A 208 -13.36 -10.90 -11.31
CA SER A 208 -13.73 -9.47 -11.27
C SER A 208 -15.14 -9.35 -10.73
N HIS A 209 -15.39 -8.36 -9.88
CA HIS A 209 -16.71 -7.89 -9.49
C HIS A 209 -16.91 -6.51 -10.14
N LEU A 210 -17.92 -6.40 -11.02
CA LEU A 210 -18.27 -5.22 -11.82
C LEU A 210 -19.61 -4.60 -11.39
#